data_AF-A0A2X2C108-F1
#
_entry.id   AF-A0A2X2C108-F1
#
_cell.length_a   1.000
_cell.length_b   1.000
_cell.length_c   1.000
_cell.angle_alpha   90.00
_cell.angle_beta   90.00
_cell.angle_gamma   90.00
#
_symmetry.space_group_name_H-M   'P 1'
#
loop_
_entity.id
_entity.type
_entity.pdbx_description
1 polymer ?
#
loop_
_entity_poly.entity_id
_entity_poly.type
_entity_poly.pdbx_seq_one_letter_code
_entity_poly.pdbx_strand_id
1 'polypeptide(L)'
;MANNTNLSETLFKPRAKHAETSTLIQYTHPKSNIDSYSVLNGMSQQNWYRTIQRLQWIWRGISPIEIEEVLSRIAIFDAPRSDDKFIDTVVGYRRGNWSFEWSHQAMIWQQKALRETSEEAAADCWLRAANLYSIAAYPFINGDFLADQAVVLAMKAFENAMKFSSFEVKKTDV
;
A
#
# COMPACT_ATOMS: atom_id res chain seq x y z
N MET A 1 36.01 -21.11 19.98
CA MET A 1 36.35 -19.78 19.38
C MET A 1 35.13 -18.90 19.57
N ALA A 2 35.18 -17.97 20.53
CA ALA A 2 34.06 -17.08 20.81
C ALA A 2 33.98 -16.00 19.71
N ASN A 3 32.85 -15.94 19.01
CA ASN A 3 32.60 -14.91 17.99
C ASN A 3 32.59 -13.53 18.67
N ASN A 4 33.65 -12.78 18.47
CA ASN A 4 33.82 -11.43 19.01
C ASN A 4 33.05 -10.45 18.10
N THR A 5 31.72 -10.55 18.09
CA THR A 5 30.87 -9.63 17.33
C THR A 5 30.91 -8.26 17.99
N ASN A 6 31.37 -7.25 17.23
CA ASN A 6 31.48 -5.88 17.68
C ASN A 6 30.11 -5.34 18.12
N LEU A 7 29.97 -5.00 19.40
CA LEU A 7 28.70 -4.55 19.99
C LEU A 7 28.20 -3.25 19.34
N SER A 8 29.12 -2.34 19.02
CA SER A 8 28.80 -1.08 18.33
C SER A 8 28.18 -1.32 16.96
N GLU A 9 28.73 -2.24 16.16
CA GLU A 9 28.13 -2.60 14.87
C GLU A 9 26.73 -3.19 15.01
N THR A 10 26.43 -3.86 16.13
CA THR A 10 25.11 -4.43 16.38
C THR A 10 24.11 -3.37 16.83
N LEU A 11 24.55 -2.43 17.67
CA LEU A 11 23.72 -1.36 18.22
C LEU A 11 23.41 -0.25 17.21
N PHE A 12 24.35 0.05 16.30
CA PHE A 12 24.22 1.15 15.33
C PHE A 12 23.81 0.69 13.92
N LYS A 13 23.48 -0.60 13.74
CA LYS A 13 22.91 -1.08 12.47
C LYS A 13 21.62 -0.30 12.15
N PRO A 14 21.50 0.29 10.95
CA PRO A 14 20.28 0.96 10.53
C PRO A 14 19.10 -0.02 10.60
N ARG A 15 18.24 0.17 11.59
CA ARG A 15 16.99 -0.59 11.68
C ARG A 15 15.94 0.08 10.83
N ALA A 16 15.11 -0.72 10.17
CA ALA A 16 13.89 -0.20 9.58
C ALA A 16 13.06 0.42 10.71
N LYS A 17 12.67 1.69 10.56
CA LYS A 17 11.91 2.41 11.60
C LYS A 17 10.54 1.80 11.86
N HIS A 18 9.98 1.11 10.87
CA HIS A 18 8.67 0.49 10.91
C HIS A 18 8.79 -0.97 10.51
N ALA A 19 8.12 -1.84 11.26
CA ALA A 19 7.98 -3.24 10.90
C ALA A 19 7.22 -3.34 9.58
N GLU A 20 7.62 -4.28 8.73
CA GLU A 20 6.93 -4.52 7.46
C GLU A 20 5.66 -5.35 7.72
N THR A 21 4.61 -5.09 6.95
CA THR A 21 3.25 -5.58 7.15
C THR A 21 3.15 -7.09 7.39
N SER A 22 3.87 -7.92 6.63
CA SER A 22 3.79 -9.38 6.73
C SER A 22 4.35 -9.95 8.05
N THR A 23 5.06 -9.13 8.82
CA THR A 23 5.68 -9.48 10.10
C THR A 23 4.85 -9.10 11.32
N LEU A 24 3.77 -8.32 11.14
CA LEU A 24 3.00 -7.76 12.26
C LEU A 24 2.16 -8.80 13.00
N ILE A 25 1.71 -9.84 12.30
CA ILE A 25 0.94 -10.93 12.89
C ILE A 25 1.89 -12.08 13.21
N GLN A 26 2.03 -12.40 14.50
CA GLN A 26 2.76 -13.57 14.96
C GLN A 26 1.84 -14.79 14.95
N TYR A 27 2.25 -15.84 14.22
CA TYR A 27 1.56 -17.13 14.21
C TYR A 27 2.23 -18.08 15.20
N THR A 28 1.45 -18.73 16.05
CA THR A 28 1.92 -19.76 16.99
C THR A 28 2.20 -21.10 16.32
N HIS A 29 1.71 -21.29 15.08
CA HIS A 29 1.89 -22.50 14.28
C HIS A 29 2.51 -22.14 12.91
N PRO A 30 3.24 -23.07 12.27
CA PRO A 30 3.84 -22.83 10.95
C PRO A 30 2.76 -22.44 9.94
N LYS A 31 3.03 -21.40 9.15
CA LYS A 31 2.13 -20.94 8.07
C LYS A 31 1.88 -22.11 7.11
N SER A 32 0.67 -22.68 7.12
CA SER A 32 0.21 -23.41 5.94
C SER A 32 0.00 -22.36 4.85
N ASN A 33 0.70 -22.49 3.72
CA ASN A 33 0.32 -21.76 2.52
C ASN A 33 -1.03 -22.32 2.11
N ILE A 34 -2.12 -21.75 2.62
CA ILE A 34 -3.46 -22.08 2.16
C ILE A 34 -3.53 -21.50 0.75
N ASP A 35 -3.47 -22.36 -0.25
CA ASP A 35 -3.76 -21.99 -1.63
C ASP A 35 -5.20 -21.53 -1.70
N SER A 36 -5.40 -20.21 -1.56
CA SER A 36 -6.71 -19.59 -1.68
C SER A 36 -7.03 -19.37 -3.15
N TYR A 37 -7.87 -20.23 -3.72
CA TYR A 37 -8.49 -19.98 -5.02
C TYR A 37 -9.69 -19.03 -4.85
N SER A 38 -9.75 -17.97 -5.65
CA SER A 38 -10.92 -17.10 -5.74
C SER A 38 -11.24 -16.84 -7.20
N VAL A 39 -12.51 -16.94 -7.59
CA VAL A 39 -12.99 -16.70 -8.96
C VAL A 39 -12.54 -15.33 -9.49
N LEU A 40 -12.44 -14.33 -8.61
CA LEU A 40 -12.03 -12.97 -8.98
C LEU A 40 -10.51 -12.80 -9.13
N ASN A 41 -9.71 -13.64 -8.48
CA ASN A 41 -8.25 -13.51 -8.40
C ASN A 41 -7.49 -14.67 -9.09
N GLY A 42 -8.20 -15.68 -9.59
CA GLY A 42 -7.62 -16.89 -10.16
C GLY A 42 -6.92 -17.77 -9.12
N MET A 43 -5.93 -18.55 -9.57
CA MET A 43 -5.02 -19.24 -8.66
C MET A 43 -4.18 -18.20 -7.92
N SER A 44 -4.09 -18.36 -6.58
CA SER A 44 -3.21 -17.60 -5.69
C SER A 44 -1.90 -17.21 -6.41
N GLN A 45 -1.62 -15.91 -6.52
CA GLN A 45 -0.33 -15.45 -7.04
C GLN A 45 0.72 -15.80 -5.98
N GLN A 46 1.35 -16.97 -6.13
CA GLN A 46 2.16 -17.65 -5.10
C GLN A 46 3.30 -16.82 -4.50
N ASN A 47 3.65 -15.70 -5.13
CA ASN A 47 4.76 -14.83 -4.76
C ASN A 47 4.32 -13.48 -4.16
N TRP A 48 3.03 -13.26 -3.88
CA TRP A 48 2.57 -12.07 -3.15
C TRP A 48 2.05 -12.46 -1.77
N TYR A 49 2.47 -11.73 -0.74
CA TYR A 49 1.89 -11.85 0.60
C TYR A 49 0.44 -11.37 0.58
N ARG A 50 0.18 -10.24 -0.08
CA ARG A 50 -1.17 -9.69 -0.28
C ARG A 50 -1.90 -10.41 -1.41
N THR A 51 -3.18 -10.72 -1.21
CA THR A 51 -4.07 -11.06 -2.33
C THR A 51 -4.25 -9.84 -3.24
N ILE A 52 -3.84 -9.96 -4.51
CA ILE A 52 -3.92 -8.87 -5.48
C ILE A 52 -5.30 -8.84 -6.13
N GLN A 53 -6.10 -7.83 -5.79
CA GLN A 53 -7.51 -7.71 -6.19
C GLN A 53 -7.68 -6.84 -7.44
N ARG A 54 -6.96 -7.16 -8.53
CA ARG A 54 -6.90 -6.33 -9.75
C ARG A 54 -8.27 -5.91 -10.26
N LEU A 55 -9.18 -6.87 -10.42
CA LEU A 55 -10.52 -6.61 -10.95
C LEU A 55 -11.33 -5.67 -10.04
N GLN A 56 -11.22 -5.84 -8.72
CA GLN A 56 -11.88 -4.96 -7.75
C GLN A 56 -11.31 -3.55 -7.78
N TRP A 57 -9.99 -3.40 -7.93
CA TRP A 57 -9.35 -2.08 -8.04
C TRP A 57 -9.72 -1.37 -9.35
N ILE A 58 -9.81 -2.11 -10.46
CA ILE A 58 -10.32 -1.60 -11.74
C ILE A 58 -11.76 -1.14 -11.60
N TRP A 59 -12.60 -1.95 -10.94
CA TRP A 59 -14.00 -1.60 -10.72
C TRP A 59 -14.16 -0.33 -9.85
N ARG A 60 -13.23 -0.07 -8.93
CA ARG A 60 -13.15 1.19 -8.16
C ARG A 60 -12.61 2.39 -8.94
N GLY A 61 -12.34 2.24 -10.24
CA GLY A 61 -11.98 3.33 -11.14
C GLY A 61 -10.48 3.55 -11.35
N ILE A 62 -9.63 2.63 -10.89
CA ILE A 62 -8.18 2.70 -11.12
C ILE A 62 -7.83 2.09 -12.48
N SER A 63 -6.96 2.74 -13.24
CA SER A 63 -6.56 2.24 -14.56
C SER A 63 -5.80 0.90 -14.44
N PRO A 64 -6.10 -0.11 -15.28
CA PRO A 64 -5.32 -1.35 -15.31
C PRO A 64 -3.83 -1.12 -15.59
N ILE A 65 -3.50 -0.15 -16.45
CA ILE A 65 -2.12 0.20 -16.78
C ILE A 65 -1.40 0.73 -15.55
N GLU A 66 -2.06 1.59 -14.78
CA GLU A 66 -1.51 2.17 -13.55
C GLU A 66 -1.31 1.11 -12.47
N ILE A 67 -2.25 0.17 -12.32
CA ILE A 67 -2.11 -0.96 -11.40
C ILE A 67 -0.86 -1.76 -11.76
N GLU A 68 -0.70 -2.18 -13.02
CA GLU A 68 0.46 -2.96 -13.43
C GLU A 68 1.77 -2.17 -13.33
N GLU A 69 1.76 -0.85 -13.55
CA GLU A 69 2.93 0.00 -13.36
C GLU A 69 3.42 -0.04 -11.91
N VAL A 70 2.51 0.18 -10.94
CA VAL A 70 2.84 0.13 -9.51
C VAL A 70 3.29 -1.26 -9.09
N LEU A 71 2.56 -2.31 -9.48
CA LEU A 71 2.91 -3.69 -9.15
C LEU A 71 4.26 -4.09 -9.75
N SER A 72 4.59 -3.62 -10.96
CA SER A 72 5.88 -3.86 -11.59
C SER A 72 7.01 -3.19 -10.81
N ARG A 73 6.84 -1.93 -10.36
CA ARG A 73 7.84 -1.26 -9.51
C ARG A 73 8.09 -2.01 -8.20
N ILE A 74 7.04 -2.56 -7.58
CA ILE A 74 7.16 -3.42 -6.39
C ILE A 74 7.93 -4.71 -6.72
N ALA A 75 7.59 -5.37 -7.83
CA ALA A 75 8.15 -6.66 -8.20
C ALA A 75 9.65 -6.61 -8.56
N ILE A 76 10.07 -5.61 -9.34
CA ILE A 76 11.42 -5.55 -9.91
C ILE A 76 12.46 -4.94 -8.98
N PHE A 77 12.04 -4.19 -7.97
CA PHE A 77 13.00 -3.44 -7.16
C PHE A 77 13.80 -4.39 -6.26
N ASP A 78 15.12 -4.30 -6.35
CA ASP A 78 16.03 -5.11 -5.55
C ASP A 78 16.29 -4.43 -4.20
N ALA A 79 15.56 -4.86 -3.18
CA ALA A 79 15.70 -4.40 -1.81
C ALA A 79 15.41 -5.52 -0.82
N PRO A 80 15.93 -5.44 0.42
CA PRO A 80 15.68 -6.45 1.45
C PRO A 80 14.18 -6.64 1.70
N ARG A 81 13.76 -7.91 1.75
CA ARG A 81 12.39 -8.34 2.03
C ARG A 81 12.30 -9.03 3.38
N SER A 82 11.14 -8.97 4.01
CA SER A 82 10.88 -9.73 5.24
C SER A 82 10.82 -11.23 4.98
N ASP A 83 10.34 -11.60 3.80
CA ASP A 83 10.27 -12.97 3.31
C ASP A 83 10.57 -12.95 1.80
N ASP A 84 11.70 -13.55 1.41
CA ASP A 84 12.16 -13.55 0.01
C ASP A 84 11.19 -14.29 -0.94
N LYS A 85 10.26 -15.09 -0.41
CA LYS A 85 9.18 -15.69 -1.21
C LYS A 85 8.18 -14.65 -1.71
N PHE A 86 7.99 -13.56 -0.97
CA PHE A 86 6.92 -12.58 -1.22
C PHE A 86 7.46 -11.24 -1.70
N ILE A 87 7.17 -10.90 -2.96
CA ILE A 87 7.78 -9.76 -3.64
C ILE A 87 7.32 -8.40 -3.08
N ASP A 88 6.16 -8.32 -2.44
CA ASP A 88 5.61 -7.10 -1.81
C ASP A 88 6.04 -6.86 -0.36
N THR A 89 6.98 -7.64 0.16
CA THR A 89 7.43 -7.55 1.56
C THR A 89 8.72 -6.74 1.73
N VAL A 90 9.02 -5.81 0.82
CA VAL A 90 10.19 -4.92 0.92
C VAL A 90 10.14 -4.11 2.22
N VAL A 91 11.24 -4.16 2.97
CA VAL A 91 11.32 -3.62 4.33
C VAL A 91 11.55 -2.10 4.35
N GLY A 92 10.71 -1.41 5.13
CA GLY A 92 10.78 0.03 5.37
C GLY A 92 10.16 0.88 4.25
N TYR A 93 9.92 2.16 4.53
CA TYR A 93 9.29 3.09 3.59
C TYR A 93 10.28 3.58 2.53
N ARG A 94 10.40 2.84 1.42
CA ARG A 94 11.35 3.07 0.32
C ARG A 94 10.79 2.54 -1.00
N ARG A 95 11.46 2.83 -2.12
CA ARG A 95 11.13 2.23 -3.43
C ARG A 95 11.03 0.71 -3.32
N GLY A 96 10.05 0.13 -3.99
CA GLY A 96 9.69 -1.29 -3.90
C GLY A 96 8.78 -1.67 -2.73
N ASN A 97 8.67 -0.86 -1.66
CA ASN A 97 7.73 -1.12 -0.59
C ASN A 97 6.29 -0.85 -1.03
N TRP A 98 5.36 -1.73 -0.63
CA TRP A 98 3.95 -1.63 -0.96
C TRP A 98 3.34 -0.25 -0.68
N SER A 99 3.37 0.19 0.58
CA SER A 99 2.75 1.45 0.97
C SER A 99 3.44 2.65 0.34
N PHE A 100 4.76 2.59 0.14
CA PHE A 100 5.50 3.63 -0.58
C PHE A 100 5.05 3.76 -2.04
N GLU A 101 5.06 2.67 -2.81
CA GLU A 101 4.80 2.72 -4.26
C GLU A 101 3.36 3.14 -4.57
N TRP A 102 2.37 2.65 -3.80
CA TRP A 102 0.97 3.05 -3.94
C TRP A 102 0.73 4.48 -3.45
N SER A 103 1.33 4.89 -2.32
CA SER A 103 1.21 6.28 -1.85
C SER A 103 1.86 7.26 -2.81
N HIS A 104 2.99 6.90 -3.41
CA HIS A 104 3.65 7.70 -4.43
C HIS A 104 2.75 7.89 -5.66
N GLN A 105 2.09 6.82 -6.13
CA GLN A 105 1.13 6.91 -7.22
C GLN A 105 -0.07 7.82 -6.86
N ALA A 106 -0.60 7.69 -5.64
CA ALA A 106 -1.67 8.54 -5.14
C ALA A 106 -1.27 10.03 -5.10
N MET A 107 -0.03 10.33 -4.69
CA MET A 107 0.52 11.68 -4.66
C MET A 107 0.55 12.34 -6.04
N ILE A 108 0.79 11.58 -7.11
CA ILE A 108 0.75 12.10 -8.49
C ILE A 108 -0.65 12.61 -8.82
N TRP A 109 -1.70 11.87 -8.45
CA TRP A 109 -3.09 12.31 -8.65
C TRP A 109 -3.47 13.48 -7.78
N GLN A 110 -3.03 13.49 -6.53
CA GLN A 110 -3.19 14.66 -5.65
C GLN A 110 -2.54 15.91 -6.25
N GLN A 111 -1.34 15.81 -6.82
CA GLN A 111 -0.68 16.94 -7.48
C GLN A 111 -1.42 17.38 -8.75
N LYS A 112 -1.99 16.44 -9.52
CA LYS A 112 -2.85 16.77 -10.67
C LYS A 112 -4.09 17.53 -10.21
N ALA A 113 -4.79 17.04 -9.18
CA ALA A 113 -5.98 17.67 -8.62
C ALA A 113 -5.75 19.13 -8.20
N LEU A 114 -4.56 19.44 -7.65
CA LEU A 114 -4.18 20.81 -7.27
C LEU A 114 -3.91 21.75 -8.46
N ARG A 115 -3.76 21.22 -9.67
CA ARG A 115 -3.50 21.98 -10.90
C ARG A 115 -4.71 22.04 -11.82
N GLU A 116 -5.75 21.25 -11.56
CA GLU A 116 -6.99 21.27 -12.33
C GLU A 116 -7.74 22.59 -12.13
N THR A 117 -8.33 23.09 -13.20
CA THR A 117 -9.16 24.30 -13.19
C THR A 117 -10.65 23.99 -13.08
N SER A 118 -11.06 22.80 -13.51
CA SER A 118 -12.43 22.30 -13.35
C SER A 118 -12.58 21.62 -11.99
N GLU A 119 -13.61 22.00 -11.24
CA GLU A 119 -13.93 21.37 -9.95
C GLU A 119 -14.24 19.88 -10.13
N GLU A 120 -15.00 19.51 -11.15
CA GLU A 120 -15.32 18.10 -11.45
C GLU A 120 -14.05 17.28 -11.74
N ALA A 121 -13.13 17.82 -12.54
CA ALA A 121 -11.87 17.16 -12.84
C ALA A 121 -10.96 17.04 -11.61
N ALA A 122 -10.96 18.07 -10.74
CA ALA A 122 -10.26 18.04 -9.47
C ALA A 122 -10.85 16.98 -8.54
N ALA A 123 -12.17 16.89 -8.44
CA ALA A 123 -12.88 15.89 -7.64
C ALA A 123 -12.51 14.47 -8.07
N ASP A 124 -12.53 14.19 -9.38
CA ASP A 124 -12.14 12.90 -9.96
C ASP A 124 -10.67 12.55 -9.64
N CYS A 125 -9.76 13.51 -9.77
CA CYS A 125 -8.36 13.30 -9.42
C CYS A 125 -8.18 12.99 -7.93
N TRP A 126 -8.89 13.70 -7.05
CA TRP A 126 -8.88 13.43 -5.61
C TRP A 126 -9.48 12.06 -5.26
N LEU A 127 -10.56 11.63 -5.92
CA LEU A 127 -11.12 10.29 -5.74
C LEU A 127 -10.14 9.18 -6.16
N ARG A 128 -9.41 9.38 -7.27
CA ARG A 128 -8.35 8.46 -7.69
C ARG A 128 -7.23 8.39 -6.65
N ALA A 129 -6.79 9.54 -6.12
CA ALA A 129 -5.81 9.59 -5.04
C ALA A 129 -6.30 8.85 -3.79
N ALA A 130 -7.55 9.06 -3.37
CA ALA A 130 -8.14 8.38 -2.22
C ALA A 130 -8.15 6.86 -2.38
N ASN A 131 -8.55 6.36 -3.55
CA ASN A 131 -8.55 4.92 -3.85
C ASN A 131 -7.14 4.32 -3.84
N LEU A 132 -6.14 5.02 -4.39
CA LEU A 132 -4.75 4.56 -4.37
C LEU A 132 -4.14 4.57 -2.95
N TYR A 133 -4.42 5.58 -2.13
CA TYR A 133 -4.02 5.58 -0.72
C TYR A 133 -4.71 4.45 0.07
N SER A 134 -5.97 4.12 -0.24
CA SER A 134 -6.66 2.96 0.35
C SER A 134 -5.95 1.65 0.00
N ILE A 135 -5.44 1.49 -1.23
CA ILE A 135 -4.63 0.33 -1.60
C ILE A 135 -3.27 0.35 -0.87
N ALA A 136 -2.64 1.51 -0.69
CA ALA A 136 -1.40 1.63 0.07
C ALA A 136 -1.53 1.14 1.53
N ALA A 137 -2.72 1.24 2.10
CA ALA A 137 -3.05 0.76 3.44
C ALA A 137 -3.52 -0.71 3.50
N TYR A 138 -3.87 -1.33 2.37
CA TYR A 138 -4.34 -2.72 2.33
C TYR A 138 -3.25 -3.69 2.86
N PRO A 139 -3.59 -4.66 3.75
CA PRO A 139 -4.93 -5.10 4.15
C PRO A 139 -5.44 -4.54 5.48
N PHE A 140 -5.00 -3.34 5.89
CA PHE A 140 -5.48 -2.63 7.10
C PHE A 140 -5.19 -3.39 8.40
N ILE A 141 -3.95 -3.90 8.54
CA ILE A 141 -3.53 -4.59 9.76
C ILE A 141 -3.31 -3.56 10.87
N ASN A 142 -3.97 -3.77 12.01
CA ASN A 142 -3.79 -2.93 13.19
C ASN A 142 -2.32 -2.90 13.63
N GLY A 143 -1.80 -1.71 13.90
CA GLY A 143 -0.40 -1.50 14.29
C GLY A 143 0.56 -1.37 13.10
N ASP A 144 0.07 -1.45 11.86
CA ASP A 144 0.85 -1.07 10.68
C ASP A 144 0.91 0.45 10.55
N PHE A 145 2.01 1.05 11.03
CA PHE A 145 2.21 2.49 10.99
C PHE A 145 2.18 3.10 9.58
N LEU A 146 2.59 2.37 8.55
CA LEU A 146 2.54 2.87 7.17
C LEU A 146 1.12 2.79 6.62
N ALA A 147 0.38 1.74 6.94
CA ALA A 147 -1.02 1.64 6.59
C ALA A 147 -1.87 2.71 7.29
N ASP A 148 -1.65 2.97 8.58
CA ASP A 148 -2.39 3.99 9.34
C ASP A 148 -2.22 5.39 8.71
N GLN A 149 -1.00 5.74 8.30
CA GLN A 149 -0.75 6.99 7.58
C GLN A 149 -1.46 7.04 6.22
N ALA A 150 -1.42 5.94 5.48
CA ALA A 150 -2.10 5.84 4.19
C ALA A 150 -3.63 5.94 4.34
N VAL A 151 -4.23 5.41 5.41
CA VAL A 151 -5.65 5.61 5.72
C VAL A 151 -5.95 7.10 5.96
N VAL A 152 -5.14 7.79 6.75
CA VAL A 152 -5.32 9.23 7.00
C VAL A 152 -5.24 10.02 5.68
N LEU A 153 -4.32 9.67 4.79
CA LEU A 153 -4.20 10.31 3.47
C LEU A 153 -5.39 9.98 2.57
N ALA A 154 -5.89 8.74 2.59
CA ALA A 154 -7.09 8.35 1.85
C ALA A 154 -8.31 9.16 2.30
N MET A 155 -8.52 9.31 3.61
CA MET A 155 -9.62 10.10 4.16
C MET A 155 -9.51 11.58 3.76
N LYS A 156 -8.32 12.18 3.88
CA LYS A 156 -8.10 13.58 3.46
C LYS A 156 -8.32 13.79 1.97
N ALA A 157 -7.86 12.85 1.13
CA ALA A 157 -8.09 12.90 -0.30
C ALA A 157 -9.59 12.79 -0.64
N PHE A 158 -10.32 11.90 0.05
CA PHE A 158 -11.76 11.78 -0.10
C PHE A 158 -12.49 13.05 0.33
N GLU A 159 -12.16 13.63 1.48
CA GLU A 159 -12.72 14.91 1.94
C GLU A 159 -12.46 16.03 0.93
N ASN A 160 -11.28 16.08 0.32
CA ASN A 160 -10.98 17.05 -0.75
C ASN A 160 -11.80 16.77 -2.00
N ALA A 161 -11.98 15.51 -2.41
CA ALA A 161 -12.86 15.19 -3.53
C ALA A 161 -14.28 15.70 -3.31
N MET A 162 -14.82 15.53 -2.09
CA MET A 162 -16.18 15.97 -1.78
C MET A 162 -16.35 17.50 -1.82
N LYS A 163 -15.28 18.27 -1.54
CA LYS A 163 -15.34 19.74 -1.65
C LYS A 163 -15.54 20.23 -3.08
N PHE A 164 -15.06 19.47 -4.07
CA PHE A 164 -15.17 19.80 -5.50
C PHE A 164 -16.27 19.01 -6.22
N SER A 165 -16.96 18.12 -5.50
CA SER A 165 -18.01 17.29 -6.08
C SER A 165 -19.30 18.09 -6.25
N SER A 166 -20.07 17.76 -7.29
CA SER A 166 -21.44 18.25 -7.47
C SER A 166 -22.44 17.65 -6.47
N PHE A 167 -22.04 16.60 -5.73
CA PHE A 167 -22.87 15.93 -4.73
C PHE A 167 -22.57 16.45 -3.32
N GLU A 168 -23.61 16.60 -2.51
CA GLU A 168 -23.47 16.93 -1.08
C GLU A 168 -23.24 15.63 -0.27
N VAL A 169 -22.06 15.50 0.33
CA VAL A 169 -21.71 14.37 1.20
C VAL A 169 -21.49 14.85 2.62
N LYS A 170 -22.26 14.31 3.57
CA LYS A 170 -22.21 14.68 4.99
C LYS A 170 -21.56 13.59 5.81
N LYS A 171 -20.53 13.94 6.56
CA LYS A 171 -20.01 13.08 7.62
C LYS A 171 -20.96 13.17 8.82
N THR A 172 -21.53 12.03 9.22
CA THR A 172 -22.34 11.92 10.43
C THR A 172 -21.50 11.33 11.55
N ASP A 173 -21.42 12.03 12.69
CA ASP A 173 -20.90 11.43 13.91
C ASP A 173 -22.10 10.75 14.61
N VAL A 174 -22.07 9.41 14.70
CA VAL A 174 -23.05 8.60 15.43
C VAL A 174 -22.43 8.11 16.73
#